data_AF-A0A0K8UG57-F1
#
_entry.id   AF-A0A0K8UG57-F1
#
_cell.length_a   1.000
_cell.length_b   1.000
_cell.length_c   1.000
_cell.angle_alpha   90.00
_cell.angle_beta   90.00
_cell.angle_gamma   90.00
#
_symmetry.space_group_name_H-M   'P 1'
#
loop_
_entity.id
_entity.type
_entity.pdbx_description
1 polymer ?
#
loop_
_entity_poly.entity_id
_entity_poly.type
_entity_poly.pdbx_seq_one_letter_code
_entity_poly.pdbx_strand_id
1 'polypeptide(L)'
;MPTSIRALISEGLRVGVIMAAGDAICQTFVEKRELKNLDVNRILKFGAVGVVYVGPVLKGWYGTLDKIVPKGSPPLNRALKKMALDQTCFAPSFIASLIGIFGLINGESIPAIQDRFRNDYFTILSRNYMLWPAAQVINFSVVPLNYQVLYAQFISLIWNIYLSMKLNDEKK
;
A
#
# COMPACT_ATOMS: atom_id res chain seq x y z
N MET A 1 17.39 17.50 4.86
CA MET A 1 16.61 17.78 6.09
C MET A 1 16.37 16.46 6.80
N PRO A 2 16.67 16.35 8.10
CA PRO A 2 16.20 15.21 8.90
C PRO A 2 14.68 15.21 8.90
N THR A 3 14.07 14.06 8.62
CA THR A 3 12.61 13.91 8.60
C THR A 3 12.09 14.21 10.01
N SER A 4 11.31 15.28 10.18
CA SER A 4 10.77 15.62 11.50
C SER A 4 9.78 14.54 11.94
N ILE A 5 9.76 14.23 13.24
CA ILE A 5 8.81 13.26 13.82
C ILE A 5 7.36 13.62 13.45
N ARG A 6 7.04 14.92 13.41
CA ARG A 6 5.74 15.44 12.96
C ARG A 6 5.38 15.01 11.54
N ALA A 7 6.35 15.01 10.61
CA ALA A 7 6.13 14.59 9.24
C ALA A 7 5.86 13.07 9.13
N LEU A 8 6.53 12.26 9.96
CA LEU A 8 6.27 10.81 10.01
C LEU A 8 4.88 10.52 10.58
N ILE A 9 4.48 11.21 11.66
CA ILE A 9 3.16 11.08 12.26
C ILE A 9 2.07 11.50 11.27
N SER A 10 2.23 12.66 10.62
CA SER A 10 1.24 13.13 9.64
C SER A 10 1.09 12.18 8.46
N GLU A 11 2.19 11.59 7.97
CA GLU A 11 2.12 10.64 6.86
C GLU A 11 1.49 9.32 7.31
N GLY A 12 1.89 8.81 8.48
CA GLY A 12 1.29 7.65 9.12
C GLY A 12 -0.22 7.80 9.24
N LEU A 13 -0.71 8.90 9.80
CA LEU A 13 -2.15 9.14 9.95
C LEU A 13 -2.90 9.14 8.62
N ARG A 14 -2.36 9.78 7.58
CA ARG A 14 -2.97 9.80 6.24
C ARG A 14 -3.08 8.40 5.65
N VAL A 15 -1.98 7.65 5.68
CA VAL A 15 -1.95 6.28 5.17
C VAL A 15 -2.86 5.38 5.98
N GLY A 16 -2.87 5.51 7.31
CA GLY A 16 -3.75 4.78 8.21
C GLY A 16 -5.23 4.95 7.86
N VAL A 17 -5.67 6.19 7.63
CA VAL A 17 -7.05 6.47 7.22
C VAL A 17 -7.39 5.78 5.89
N ILE A 18 -6.50 5.83 4.91
CA ILE A 18 -6.72 5.20 3.60
C ILE A 18 -6.77 3.67 3.71
N MET A 19 -5.90 3.07 4.50
CA MET A 19 -5.89 1.62 4.72
C MET A 19 -7.15 1.16 5.45
N ALA A 20 -7.56 1.87 6.51
CA ALA A 20 -8.79 1.59 7.24
C ALA A 20 -10.04 1.74 6.34
N ALA A 21 -10.09 2.80 5.51
CA ALA A 21 -11.15 3.00 4.55
C ALA A 21 -11.19 1.88 3.49
N GLY A 22 -10.03 1.47 2.96
CA GLY A 22 -9.94 0.37 2.01
C GLY A 22 -10.48 -0.95 2.58
N ASP A 23 -10.18 -1.24 3.85
CA ASP A 23 -10.73 -2.41 4.54
C ASP A 23 -12.24 -2.32 4.74
N ALA A 24 -12.76 -1.18 5.22
CA ALA A 24 -14.20 -0.98 5.38
C ALA A 24 -14.96 -1.12 4.04
N ILE A 25 -14.39 -0.60 2.95
CA ILE A 25 -14.97 -0.73 1.60
C ILE A 25 -14.90 -2.20 1.14
N CYS A 26 -13.80 -2.92 1.39
CA CYS A 26 -13.71 -4.34 1.09
C CYS A 26 -14.81 -5.13 1.79
N GLN A 27 -14.96 -4.93 3.09
CA GLN A 27 -15.97 -5.63 3.88
C GLN A 27 -17.40 -5.33 3.38
N THR A 28 -17.68 -4.08 2.99
CA THR A 28 -19.03 -3.67 2.54
C THR A 28 -19.34 -4.12 1.12
N PHE A 29 -18.43 -3.92 0.17
CA PHE A 29 -18.72 -4.08 -1.27
C PHE A 29 -18.22 -5.40 -1.86
N VAL A 30 -17.15 -5.98 -1.30
CA VAL A 30 -16.59 -7.26 -1.77
C VAL A 30 -17.16 -8.41 -0.95
N GLU A 31 -17.10 -8.31 0.38
CA GLU A 31 -17.63 -9.35 1.28
C GLU A 31 -19.14 -9.20 1.54
N LYS A 32 -19.77 -8.13 1.07
CA LYS A 32 -21.21 -7.85 1.19
C LYS A 32 -21.71 -7.86 2.64
N ARG A 33 -20.88 -7.43 3.59
CA ARG A 33 -21.29 -7.26 5.00
C ARG A 33 -22.19 -6.04 5.14
N GLU A 34 -23.22 -6.15 5.98
CA GLU A 34 -24.02 -5.00 6.38
C GLU A 34 -23.17 -4.04 7.24
N LEU A 35 -23.43 -2.73 7.17
CA LEU A 35 -22.66 -1.70 7.88
C LEU A 35 -22.58 -1.92 9.40
N LYS A 36 -23.62 -2.51 10.00
CA LYS A 36 -23.66 -2.85 11.43
C LYS A 36 -22.81 -4.07 11.81
N ASN A 37 -22.41 -4.87 10.83
CA ASN A 37 -21.67 -6.12 10.99
C ASN A 37 -20.22 -6.02 10.48
N LEU A 38 -19.71 -4.80 10.33
CA LEU A 38 -18.31 -4.59 9.98
C LEU A 38 -17.40 -5.06 11.12
N ASP A 39 -16.33 -5.77 10.76
CA ASP A 39 -15.25 -6.13 11.67
C ASP A 39 -14.40 -4.89 11.95
N VAL A 40 -14.75 -4.20 13.03
CA VAL A 40 -14.04 -3.01 13.50
C VAL A 40 -12.60 -3.35 13.90
N ASN A 41 -12.33 -4.54 14.43
CA ASN A 41 -10.97 -4.94 14.81
C ASN A 41 -10.08 -5.03 13.56
N ARG A 42 -10.59 -5.58 12.46
CA ARG A 42 -9.87 -5.64 11.19
C ARG A 42 -9.63 -4.25 10.60
N ILE A 43 -10.63 -3.36 10.63
CA ILE A 43 -10.46 -1.96 10.20
C ILE A 43 -9.37 -1.27 11.03
N LEU A 44 -9.37 -1.46 12.35
CA LEU A 44 -8.37 -0.90 13.26
C LEU A 44 -6.97 -1.47 13.00
N LYS A 45 -6.84 -2.78 12.73
CA LYS A 45 -5.57 -3.40 12.34
C LYS A 45 -5.00 -2.78 11.06
N PHE A 46 -5.81 -2.63 10.02
CA PHE A 46 -5.39 -1.96 8.78
C PHE A 46 -4.96 -0.51 9.02
N GLY A 47 -5.76 0.24 9.79
CA GLY A 47 -5.42 1.60 10.18
C GLY A 47 -4.09 1.68 10.95
N ALA A 48 -3.91 0.82 11.96
CA ALA A 48 -2.70 0.78 12.79
C ALA A 48 -1.45 0.42 11.97
N VAL A 49 -1.53 -0.58 11.08
CA VAL A 49 -0.45 -0.92 10.15
C VAL A 49 -0.12 0.27 9.24
N GLY A 50 -1.13 0.99 8.77
CA GLY A 50 -0.93 2.21 7.99
C GLY A 50 -0.19 3.31 8.76
N VAL A 51 -0.56 3.55 10.02
CA VAL A 51 0.05 4.57 10.87
C VAL A 51 1.47 4.23 11.28
N VAL A 52 1.68 3.01 11.79
CA VAL A 52 2.92 2.63 12.48
C VAL A 52 3.97 2.10 11.51
N TYR A 53 3.55 1.46 10.42
CA TYR A 53 4.46 0.80 9.50
C TYR A 53 4.46 1.45 8.12
N VAL A 54 3.34 1.39 7.38
CA VAL A 54 3.33 1.74 5.95
C VAL A 54 3.66 3.21 5.72
N GLY A 55 3.04 4.13 6.46
CA GLY A 55 3.30 5.57 6.31
C GLY A 55 4.76 5.94 6.56
N PRO A 56 5.37 5.58 7.71
CA PRO A 56 6.78 5.83 7.97
C PRO A 56 7.72 5.19 6.94
N VAL A 57 7.47 3.95 6.54
CA VAL A 57 8.29 3.22 5.55
C VAL A 57 8.20 3.90 4.18
N LEU A 58 7.00 4.25 3.70
CA LEU A 58 6.82 4.98 2.44
C LEU A 58 7.48 6.36 2.49
N LYS A 59 7.36 7.08 3.61
CA LYS A 59 8.02 8.39 3.78
C LYS A 59 9.53 8.28 3.66
N GLY A 60 10.12 7.28 4.32
CA GLY A 60 11.54 6.98 4.25
C GLY A 60 11.97 6.62 2.83
N TRP A 61 11.23 5.73 2.17
CA TRP A 61 11.51 5.27 0.83
C TRP A 61 11.44 6.39 -0.21
N TYR A 62 10.38 7.19 -0.22
CA TYR A 62 10.25 8.34 -1.11
C TYR A 62 11.33 9.39 -0.87
N GLY A 63 11.72 9.61 0.38
CA GLY A 63 12.87 10.45 0.71
C GLY A 63 14.20 9.92 0.16
N THR A 64 14.37 8.60 0.09
CA THR A 64 15.53 7.94 -0.54
C THR A 64 15.48 8.08 -2.06
N LEU A 65 14.33 7.86 -2.68
CA LEU A 65 14.14 8.05 -4.12
C LEU A 65 14.40 9.51 -4.57
N ASP A 66 14.03 10.49 -3.73
CA ASP A 66 14.34 11.91 -3.96
C ASP A 66 15.84 12.24 -3.92
N LYS A 67 16.65 11.42 -3.22
CA LYS A 67 18.12 11.56 -3.18
C LYS A 67 18.78 10.87 -4.36
N ILE A 68 18.27 9.70 -4.76
CA ILE A 68 18.84 8.89 -5.84
C ILE A 68 18.54 9.50 -7.21
N VAL A 69 17.31 9.99 -7.44
CA VAL A 69 16.90 10.48 -8.75
C VAL A 69 17.16 11.98 -8.89
N PRO A 70 18.04 12.42 -9.82
CA PRO A 70 18.41 13.82 -9.96
C PRO A 70 17.23 14.73 -10.25
N LYS A 71 17.17 15.88 -9.57
CA LYS A 71 16.09 16.88 -9.74
C LYS A 71 16.12 17.57 -11.10
N GLY A 72 17.26 17.55 -11.81
CA GLY A 72 17.44 18.18 -13.12
C GLY A 72 16.90 17.39 -14.31
N SER A 73 16.39 16.16 -14.12
CA SER A 73 15.71 15.42 -15.20
C SER A 73 14.30 15.97 -15.45
N PRO A 74 13.76 15.87 -16.69
CA PRO A 74 12.36 16.18 -16.96
C PRO A 74 11.40 15.46 -15.98
N PRO A 75 10.28 16.08 -15.58
CA PRO A 75 9.37 15.52 -14.57
C PRO A 75 8.93 14.09 -14.88
N LEU A 76 8.61 13.79 -16.14
CA LEU A 76 8.21 12.46 -16.60
C LEU A 76 9.34 11.44 -16.44
N ASN A 77 10.56 11.77 -16.86
CA ASN A 77 11.71 10.88 -16.73
C ASN A 77 12.04 10.61 -15.26
N ARG A 78 11.90 11.60 -14.39
CA ARG A 78 12.07 11.44 -12.94
C ARG A 78 11.02 10.50 -12.37
N ALA A 79 9.76 10.68 -12.76
CA ALA A 79 8.66 9.81 -12.36
C ALA A 79 8.86 8.36 -12.80
N LEU A 80 9.23 8.12 -14.06
CA LEU A 80 9.49 6.78 -14.59
C LEU A 80 10.68 6.11 -13.90
N LYS A 81 11.77 6.84 -13.64
CA LYS A 81 12.93 6.30 -12.91
C LYS A 81 12.56 5.90 -11.48
N LYS A 82 11.80 6.76 -10.78
CA LYS A 82 11.32 6.45 -9.42
C LYS A 82 10.39 5.26 -9.42
N MET A 83 9.48 5.17 -10.39
CA MET A 83 8.57 4.03 -10.55
C MET A 83 9.35 2.73 -10.79
N ALA A 84 10.33 2.75 -11.70
CA ALA A 84 11.16 1.57 -11.96
C ALA A 84 11.91 1.10 -10.70
N LEU A 85 12.50 2.04 -9.93
CA LEU A 85 13.17 1.70 -8.66
C LEU A 85 12.19 1.20 -7.60
N ASP A 86 11.02 1.81 -7.50
CA ASP A 86 9.99 1.41 -6.55
C ASP A 86 9.54 -0.04 -6.81
N GLN A 87 9.21 -0.35 -8.06
CA GLN A 87 8.71 -1.65 -8.45
C GLN A 87 9.80 -2.74 -8.36
N THR A 88 11.06 -2.42 -8.67
CA THR A 88 12.13 -3.43 -8.66
C THR A 88 12.80 -3.62 -7.30
N CYS A 89 12.99 -2.55 -6.53
CA CYS A 89 13.76 -2.59 -5.27
C CYS A 89 12.89 -2.61 -4.01
N PHE A 90 11.70 -2.00 -4.06
CA PHE A 90 10.88 -1.81 -2.87
C PHE A 90 9.65 -2.72 -2.82
N ALA A 91 8.88 -2.80 -3.91
CA ALA A 91 7.63 -3.55 -3.96
C ALA A 91 7.77 -5.03 -3.52
N PRO A 92 8.80 -5.80 -3.93
CA PRO A 92 8.96 -7.20 -3.48
C PRO A 92 9.09 -7.31 -1.97
N SER A 93 10.02 -6.55 -1.38
CA SER A 93 10.29 -6.57 0.06
C SER A 93 9.13 -6.01 0.87
N PHE A 94 8.45 -4.99 0.34
CA PHE A 94 7.29 -4.37 0.97
C PHE A 94 6.06 -5.28 0.98
N ILE A 95 5.80 -6.00 -0.11
CA ILE A 95 4.69 -6.98 -0.13
C ILE A 95 4.98 -8.16 0.78
N ALA A 96 6.24 -8.64 0.79
CA ALA A 96 6.67 -9.68 1.71
C ALA A 96 6.42 -9.27 3.17
N SER A 97 6.84 -8.06 3.56
CA SER A 97 6.64 -7.59 4.92
C SER A 97 5.17 -7.42 5.28
N LEU A 98 4.31 -6.96 4.35
CA LEU A 98 2.87 -6.87 4.58
C LEU A 98 2.24 -8.23 4.88
N ILE A 99 2.56 -9.27 4.10
CA ILE A 99 2.07 -10.63 4.37
C ILE A 99 2.48 -11.09 5.77
N GLY A 100 3.75 -10.90 6.12
CA GLY A 100 4.26 -11.27 7.45
C GLY A 100 3.59 -10.49 8.58
N ILE A 101 3.47 -9.17 8.46
CA ILE A 101 2.84 -8.30 9.47
C ILE A 101 1.37 -8.69 9.66
N PHE A 102 0.61 -8.84 8.57
CA PHE A 102 -0.79 -9.19 8.67
C PHE A 102 -1.01 -10.60 9.23
N GLY A 103 -0.17 -11.57 8.87
CA GLY A 103 -0.20 -12.89 9.50
C GLY A 103 0.04 -12.84 11.01
N LEU A 104 1.04 -12.07 11.46
CA LEU A 104 1.34 -11.93 12.89
C LEU A 104 0.23 -11.23 13.67
N ILE A 105 -0.30 -10.10 13.17
CA ILE A 105 -1.38 -9.37 13.87
C ILE A 105 -2.73 -10.10 13.81
N ASN A 106 -2.88 -11.06 12.90
CA ASN A 106 -4.02 -11.96 12.85
C ASN A 106 -3.85 -13.19 13.74
N GLY A 107 -2.70 -13.33 14.42
CA GLY A 107 -2.45 -14.42 15.35
C GLY A 107 -2.16 -15.75 14.66
N GLU A 108 -1.71 -15.72 13.40
CA GLU A 108 -1.42 -16.91 12.63
C GLU A 108 -0.12 -17.58 13.11
N SER A 109 -0.08 -18.91 13.02
CA SER A 109 1.13 -19.67 13.31
C SER A 109 2.20 -19.43 12.23
N ILE A 110 3.47 -19.58 12.58
CA ILE A 110 4.57 -19.43 11.60
C ILE A 110 4.39 -20.32 10.37
N PRO A 111 3.97 -21.60 10.48
CA PRO A 111 3.66 -22.42 9.31
C PRO A 111 2.56 -21.83 8.42
N ALA A 112 1.46 -21.31 9.02
CA ALA A 112 0.37 -20.69 8.24
C ALA A 112 0.84 -19.44 7.49
N ILE A 113 1.71 -18.63 8.11
CA ILE A 113 2.32 -17.46 7.47
C ILE A 113 3.21 -17.91 6.30
N GLN A 114 4.03 -18.95 6.48
CA GLN A 114 4.85 -19.53 5.41
C GLN A 114 3.99 -20.03 4.24
N ASP A 115 2.84 -20.62 4.52
CA ASP A 115 1.90 -21.05 3.49
C ASP A 115 1.28 -19.86 2.74
N ARG A 116 0.95 -18.76 3.42
CA ARG A 116 0.54 -17.52 2.73
C ARG A 116 1.64 -16.99 1.82
N PHE A 117 2.89 -17.00 2.26
CA PHE A 117 4.00 -16.61 1.40
C PHE A 117 4.07 -17.46 0.14
N ARG A 118 3.96 -18.79 0.26
CA ARG A 118 3.99 -19.70 -0.90
C ARG A 118 2.83 -19.46 -1.86
N ASN A 119 1.64 -19.19 -1.33
CA ASN A 119 0.41 -19.16 -2.12
C ASN A 119 0.06 -17.76 -2.67
N ASP A 120 0.29 -16.72 -1.88
CA ASP A 120 -0.29 -15.40 -2.14
C ASP A 120 0.78 -14.37 -2.54
N TYR A 121 2.05 -14.55 -2.17
CA TYR A 121 3.12 -13.57 -2.45
C TYR A 121 3.24 -13.22 -3.93
N PHE A 122 3.46 -14.22 -4.80
CA PHE A 122 3.60 -13.98 -6.24
C PHE A 122 2.32 -13.44 -6.87
N THR A 123 1.16 -13.85 -6.35
CA THR A 123 -0.13 -13.34 -6.81
C THR A 123 -0.27 -11.85 -6.48
N ILE A 124 -0.03 -11.46 -5.24
CA ILE A 124 -0.12 -10.06 -4.80
C ILE A 124 0.93 -9.20 -5.51
N LEU A 125 2.16 -9.70 -5.65
CA LEU A 125 3.25 -9.01 -6.36
C LEU A 125 2.92 -8.80 -7.84
N SER A 126 2.41 -9.83 -8.52
CA SER A 126 1.99 -9.73 -9.91
C SER A 126 0.86 -8.71 -10.09
N ARG A 127 -0.14 -8.70 -9.20
CA ARG A 127 -1.20 -7.69 -9.23
C ARG A 127 -0.68 -6.27 -8.95
N ASN A 128 0.33 -6.13 -8.09
CA ASN A 128 1.00 -4.86 -7.87
C ASN A 128 1.63 -4.32 -9.16
N TYR A 129 2.38 -5.17 -9.87
CA TYR A 129 3.03 -4.83 -11.14
C TYR A 129 2.05 -4.59 -12.29
N MET A 130 0.83 -5.14 -12.23
CA MET A 130 -0.22 -4.82 -13.19
C MET A 130 -0.87 -3.47 -12.89
N LEU A 131 -1.10 -3.16 -11.60
CA LEU A 131 -1.84 -1.97 -11.20
C LEU A 131 -0.99 -0.70 -11.26
N TRP A 132 0.15 -0.70 -10.57
CA TRP A 132 0.88 0.53 -10.29
C TRP A 132 1.59 1.13 -11.50
N PRO A 133 2.35 0.37 -12.31
CA PRO A 133 2.94 0.89 -13.54
C PRO A 133 1.89 1.47 -14.49
N ALA A 134 0.78 0.78 -14.70
CA ALA A 134 -0.32 1.24 -15.56
C ALA A 134 -0.96 2.53 -15.01
N ALA A 135 -1.31 2.54 -13.72
CA ALA A 135 -1.87 3.72 -13.06
C ALA A 135 -0.93 4.92 -13.16
N GLN A 136 0.38 4.71 -13.04
CA GLN A 136 1.35 5.79 -13.01
C GLN A 136 1.64 6.34 -14.41
N VAL A 137 1.62 5.49 -15.44
CA VAL A 137 1.64 5.96 -16.82
C VAL A 137 0.42 6.85 -17.09
N ILE A 138 -0.78 6.46 -16.66
CA ILE A 138 -1.99 7.28 -16.81
C ILE A 138 -1.85 8.60 -16.03
N ASN A 139 -1.39 8.51 -14.78
CA ASN A 139 -1.23 9.67 -13.90
C ASN A 139 -0.31 10.74 -14.52
N PHE A 140 0.84 10.33 -15.04
CA PHE A 140 1.81 11.29 -15.58
C PHE A 140 1.54 11.72 -17.03
N SER A 141 0.73 10.97 -17.77
CA SER A 141 0.44 11.29 -19.18
C SER A 141 -0.87 12.05 -19.38
N VAL A 142 -1.87 11.82 -18.52
CA VAL A 142 -3.25 12.33 -18.72
C VAL A 142 -3.70 13.23 -17.57
N VAL A 143 -3.31 12.95 -16.33
CA VAL A 143 -3.84 13.65 -15.16
C VAL A 143 -3.09 14.98 -14.94
N PRO A 144 -3.80 16.13 -14.86
CA PRO A 144 -3.17 17.43 -14.57
C PRO A 144 -2.43 17.42 -13.24
N LEU A 145 -1.31 18.16 -13.17
CA LEU A 145 -0.37 18.13 -12.03
C LEU A 145 -1.04 18.31 -10.66
N ASN A 146 -2.05 19.17 -10.56
CA ASN A 146 -2.79 19.45 -9.33
C ASN A 146 -3.69 18.28 -8.86
N TYR A 147 -4.04 17.34 -9.75
CA TYR A 147 -4.88 16.19 -9.43
C TYR A 147 -4.10 14.87 -9.32
N GLN A 148 -2.80 14.84 -9.63
CA GLN A 148 -2.03 13.60 -9.65
C GLN A 148 -1.96 12.89 -8.30
N VAL A 149 -1.89 13.68 -7.21
CA VAL A 149 -1.94 13.14 -5.84
C VAL A 149 -3.30 12.52 -5.57
N LEU A 150 -4.38 13.22 -5.90
CA LEU A 150 -5.75 12.73 -5.68
C LEU A 150 -6.00 11.43 -6.45
N TYR A 151 -5.56 11.36 -7.71
CA TYR A 151 -5.63 10.14 -8.52
C TYR A 151 -4.87 8.99 -7.86
N ALA A 152 -3.63 9.21 -7.41
CA ALA A 152 -2.84 8.17 -6.75
C ALA A 152 -3.50 7.69 -5.44
N GLN A 153 -4.13 8.59 -4.67
CA GLN A 153 -4.88 8.18 -3.46
C GLN A 153 -6.11 7.33 -3.80
N PHE A 154 -6.80 7.64 -4.89
CA PHE A 154 -7.92 6.81 -5.37
C PHE A 154 -7.46 5.40 -5.76
N ILE A 155 -6.37 5.29 -6.53
CA ILE A 155 -5.77 3.98 -6.86
C ILE A 155 -5.31 3.25 -5.59
N SER A 156 -4.79 3.99 -4.60
CA SER A 156 -4.41 3.43 -3.29
C SER A 156 -5.60 2.81 -2.57
N LEU A 157 -6.80 3.40 -2.64
CA LEU A 157 -8.00 2.79 -2.07
C LEU A 157 -8.32 1.45 -2.75
N ILE A 158 -8.28 1.40 -4.09
CA ILE A 158 -8.50 0.15 -4.85
C ILE A 158 -7.48 -0.93 -4.43
N TRP A 159 -6.22 -0.55 -4.32
CA TRP A 159 -5.16 -1.45 -3.86
C TRP A 159 -5.40 -1.96 -2.44
N ASN A 160 -5.84 -1.09 -1.52
CA ASN A 160 -6.12 -1.49 -0.14
C ASN A 160 -7.37 -2.38 -0.01
N ILE A 161 -8.38 -2.20 -0.87
CA ILE A 161 -9.51 -3.13 -0.97
C ILE A 161 -9.00 -4.53 -1.37
N TYR A 162 -8.15 -4.59 -2.41
CA TYR A 162 -7.58 -5.86 -2.86
C TYR A 162 -6.69 -6.52 -1.80
N LEU A 163 -5.82 -5.75 -1.13
CA LEU A 163 -4.99 -6.26 -0.04
C LEU A 163 -5.83 -6.75 1.12
N SER A 164 -6.85 -5.99 1.53
CA SER A 164 -7.79 -6.39 2.58
C SER A 164 -8.44 -7.72 2.26
N MET A 165 -8.96 -7.88 1.04
CA MET A 165 -9.53 -9.14 0.57
C MET A 165 -8.51 -10.28 0.64
N LYS A 166 -7.29 -10.10 0.15
CA LYS A 166 -6.31 -11.19 0.06
C LYS A 166 -5.65 -11.56 1.38
N LEU A 167 -5.39 -10.59 2.24
CA LEU A 167 -4.71 -10.81 3.52
C LEU A 167 -5.64 -11.33 4.62
N ASN A 168 -6.96 -11.26 4.40
CA ASN A 168 -7.96 -11.79 5.32
C ASN A 168 -8.89 -12.81 4.64
N ASP A 169 -8.51 -13.28 3.45
CA ASP A 169 -9.12 -14.44 2.80
C ASP A 169 -8.86 -15.64 3.72
N GLU A 170 -9.85 -16.04 4.50
CA GLU A 170 -9.85 -17.33 5.16
C GLU A 170 -10.11 -18.36 4.07
N LYS A 171 -9.04 -19.03 3.61
CA LYS A 171 -9.20 -20.23 2.78
C LYS A 171 -9.87 -21.29 3.67
N LYS A 172 -11.19 -21.39 3.56
CA LYS A 172 -11.98 -22.51 4.07
C LYS A 172 -11.47 -23.82 3.51
#